data_AF-A0A3D5G4R8-F1
#
_entry.id   AF-A0A3D5G4R8-F1
#
_cell.length_a   1.000
_cell.length_b   1.000
_cell.length_c   1.000
_cell.angle_alpha   90.00
_cell.angle_beta   90.00
_cell.angle_gamma   90.00
#
_symmetry.space_group_name_H-M   'P 1'
#
loop_
_entity.id
_entity.type
_entity.pdbx_description
1 polymer ?
#
loop_
_entity_poly.entity_id
_entity_poly.type
_entity_poly.pdbx_seq_one_letter_code
_entity_poly.pdbx_strand_id
1 'polypeptide(L)'
;MQKNQKSDWYFNLSIYTFVIIGSLIAVGYKFPIGGNFPELPQIQHLLNPELYKNDYHVQEMVKFNPRYYYYHIIYLLANLGLSIPLVHFIYQFLAFGSVILACYAIINIYTNAKLPAAAMAFLCLASSFTDVGNTLIFSTKSVPSTFAMAFAIWGIYFSLRQKWLTGYFFFGLACLLQFLVGLLPGLMMMPVLIIESVRQRRFKTLILAIALLAAMASIVYLPMLLTGTTGTHTMNNADFVYIHARIRNPHHILPSNWNVGNNWLNFISLIIGGLLCIKNADLLRKEDKINFSIIIGTSILALGLNYLFVEVYPVALIAKLQLARTVPFAQIIIFIAISLLVDRLYQAKQLAIGLLLLIILTLPNRGILFLALFIFLSICQSQKYTIPKRYSILPWIFTAATLTFSLIYPLTNSGEIIGDSLISIPVLFSILAFPFILEKTSISTPIKQIFTNLLALLTTSILVLGIAGILPKPMLDIFQTRVNINAVPSDDLNRLALRFSQTSSQDALVLIPPSVTSFQYFSQRAIVVNFKNFPLTEKGIKEWQNRMEAVLGVPLNPQMIWGGNDLFSRRNSADLVQVARKYQADYILTRTDWHPNIQAKIADKQGKWILYKIR
;
A
#
# COMPACT_ATOMS: atom_id res chain seq x y z
N MET A 1 -45.23 -13.55 11.78
CA MET A 1 -44.33 -14.71 11.89
C MET A 1 -43.63 -14.92 10.56
N GLN A 2 -42.48 -14.29 10.33
CA GLN A 2 -41.64 -14.58 9.16
C GLN A 2 -40.88 -15.88 9.45
N LYS A 3 -41.22 -16.96 8.75
CA LYS A 3 -40.40 -18.18 8.72
C LYS A 3 -38.96 -17.77 8.45
N ASN A 4 -38.01 -18.28 9.23
CA ASN A 4 -36.58 -18.21 8.97
C ASN A 4 -36.30 -18.76 7.56
N GLN A 5 -36.40 -17.90 6.56
CA GLN A 5 -36.08 -18.21 5.19
C GLN A 5 -34.58 -18.38 5.19
N LYS A 6 -34.12 -19.64 5.13
CA LYS A 6 -32.70 -19.97 5.02
C LYS A 6 -32.11 -19.03 3.97
N SER A 7 -31.15 -18.23 4.39
CA SER A 7 -30.44 -17.31 3.50
C SER A 7 -30.00 -18.12 2.29
N ASP A 8 -30.50 -17.75 1.11
CA ASP A 8 -30.10 -18.39 -0.13
C ASP A 8 -28.61 -18.10 -0.32
N TRP A 9 -27.79 -19.14 -0.20
CA TRP A 9 -26.34 -19.02 -0.23
C TRP A 9 -25.86 -18.47 -1.58
N TYR A 10 -26.59 -18.80 -2.66
CA TYR A 10 -26.32 -18.27 -4.00
C TYR A 10 -26.51 -16.76 -4.05
N PHE A 11 -27.54 -16.23 -3.40
CA PHE A 11 -27.81 -14.79 -3.35
C PHE A 11 -26.66 -14.04 -2.66
N ASN A 12 -26.20 -14.52 -1.50
CA ASN A 12 -25.07 -13.91 -0.82
C ASN A 12 -23.78 -14.01 -1.63
N LEU A 13 -23.54 -15.16 -2.28
CA LEU A 13 -22.38 -15.33 -3.15
C LEU A 13 -22.40 -14.28 -4.27
N SER A 14 -23.53 -14.08 -4.95
CA SER A 14 -23.67 -13.06 -5.98
C SER A 14 -23.46 -11.64 -5.45
N ILE A 15 -23.96 -11.31 -4.25
CA ILE A 15 -23.67 -10.03 -3.59
C ILE A 15 -22.16 -9.83 -3.44
N TYR A 16 -21.46 -10.80 -2.83
CA TYR A 16 -20.02 -10.68 -2.59
C TYR A 16 -19.21 -10.65 -3.88
N THR A 17 -19.58 -11.45 -4.87
CA THR A 17 -18.96 -11.45 -6.20
C THR A 17 -19.07 -10.06 -6.84
N PHE A 18 -20.28 -9.49 -6.89
CA PHE A 18 -20.48 -8.15 -7.44
C PHE A 18 -19.70 -7.08 -6.65
N VAL A 19 -19.76 -7.12 -5.31
CA VAL A 19 -19.05 -6.15 -4.46
C VAL A 19 -17.54 -6.24 -4.68
N ILE A 20 -16.95 -7.43 -4.63
CA ILE A 20 -15.50 -7.60 -4.75
C ILE A 20 -15.01 -7.26 -6.16
N ILE A 21 -15.64 -7.81 -7.20
CA ILE A 21 -15.21 -7.58 -8.59
C ILE A 21 -15.50 -6.14 -9.01
N GLY A 22 -16.70 -5.64 -8.72
CA GLY A 22 -17.09 -4.26 -9.04
C GLY A 22 -16.20 -3.25 -8.35
N SER A 23 -15.90 -3.44 -7.05
CA SER A 23 -14.99 -2.55 -6.33
C SER A 23 -13.55 -2.64 -6.84
N LEU A 24 -13.07 -3.82 -7.26
CA LEU A 24 -11.74 -3.96 -7.87
C LEU A 24 -11.64 -3.15 -9.16
N ILE A 25 -12.65 -3.23 -10.04
CA ILE A 25 -12.69 -2.46 -11.28
C ILE A 25 -12.75 -0.96 -10.99
N ALA A 26 -13.55 -0.55 -10.00
CA ALA A 26 -13.67 0.86 -9.61
C ALA A 26 -12.36 1.41 -9.03
N VAL A 27 -11.71 0.67 -8.12
CA VAL A 27 -10.42 1.03 -7.51
C VAL A 27 -9.28 1.00 -8.55
N GLY A 28 -9.35 0.05 -9.47
CA GLY A 28 -8.34 -0.19 -10.48
C GLY A 28 -7.17 -1.07 -10.01
N TYR A 29 -6.51 -1.67 -10.98
CA TYR A 29 -5.31 -2.49 -10.84
C TYR A 29 -4.42 -2.28 -12.07
N LYS A 30 -3.15 -1.94 -11.86
CA LYS A 30 -2.17 -1.84 -12.94
C LYS A 30 -0.91 -2.60 -12.57
N PHE A 31 -0.44 -3.44 -13.48
CA PHE A 31 0.79 -4.18 -13.33
C PHE A 31 1.53 -4.29 -14.67
N PRO A 32 2.87 -4.17 -14.70
CA PRO A 32 3.73 -3.78 -13.59
C PRO A 32 3.71 -2.26 -13.37
N ILE A 33 3.85 -1.80 -12.12
CA ILE A 33 3.98 -0.36 -11.83
C ILE A 33 4.85 -0.08 -10.60
N GLY A 34 5.66 0.96 -10.67
CA GLY A 34 6.32 1.58 -9.52
C GLY A 34 7.20 0.63 -8.70
N GLY A 35 6.64 0.08 -7.61
CA GLY A 35 7.33 -0.82 -6.68
C GLY A 35 7.55 -2.23 -7.23
N ASN A 36 6.90 -2.60 -8.34
CA ASN A 36 7.11 -3.90 -8.97
C ASN A 36 8.47 -3.99 -9.67
N PHE A 37 8.92 -2.93 -10.32
CA PHE A 37 10.16 -2.96 -11.10
C PHE A 37 11.40 -3.46 -10.33
N PRO A 38 11.66 -3.06 -9.07
CA PRO A 38 12.78 -3.61 -8.30
C PRO A 38 12.57 -5.03 -7.74
N GLU A 39 11.35 -5.59 -7.82
CA GLU A 39 10.96 -6.88 -7.21
C GLU A 39 10.79 -8.04 -8.20
N LEU A 40 10.44 -7.72 -9.45
CA LEU A 40 10.22 -8.73 -10.48
C LEU A 40 11.51 -9.39 -11.00
N PRO A 41 12.65 -8.68 -11.14
CA PRO A 41 13.89 -9.30 -11.59
C PRO A 41 14.33 -10.51 -10.75
N GLN A 42 14.09 -10.50 -9.44
CA GLN A 42 14.40 -11.63 -8.55
C GLN A 42 13.53 -12.84 -8.87
N ILE A 43 12.23 -12.63 -9.07
CA ILE A 43 11.29 -13.71 -9.42
C ILE A 43 11.62 -14.27 -10.81
N GLN A 44 11.98 -13.40 -11.76
CA GLN A 44 12.41 -13.81 -13.10
C GLN A 44 13.72 -14.63 -13.05
N HIS A 45 14.68 -14.26 -12.20
CA HIS A 45 15.90 -15.05 -11.97
C HIS A 45 15.58 -16.42 -11.35
N LEU A 46 14.64 -16.51 -10.40
CA LEU A 46 14.22 -17.80 -9.85
C LEU A 46 13.62 -18.73 -10.91
N LEU A 47 12.90 -18.18 -11.90
CA LEU A 47 12.33 -18.93 -13.03
C LEU A 47 13.38 -19.27 -14.10
N ASN A 48 14.37 -18.39 -14.31
CA ASN A 48 15.46 -18.59 -15.24
C ASN A 48 16.79 -18.10 -14.62
N PRO A 49 17.58 -19.00 -14.01
CA PRO A 49 18.83 -18.63 -13.32
C PRO A 49 19.90 -17.98 -14.21
N GLU A 50 19.86 -18.18 -15.52
CA GLU A 50 20.79 -17.50 -16.44
C GLU A 50 20.51 -15.99 -16.53
N LEU A 51 19.27 -15.58 -16.29
CA LEU A 51 18.87 -14.18 -16.34
C LEU A 51 19.40 -13.43 -15.12
N TYR A 52 20.01 -12.26 -15.31
CA TYR A 52 20.54 -11.43 -14.22
C TYR A 52 21.67 -12.05 -13.39
N LYS A 53 22.39 -13.05 -13.90
CA LYS A 53 23.55 -13.64 -13.18
C LYS A 53 24.66 -12.62 -12.86
N ASN A 54 24.78 -11.58 -13.67
CA ASN A 54 25.72 -10.47 -13.49
C ASN A 54 25.13 -9.28 -12.71
N ASP A 55 23.88 -9.35 -12.25
CA ASP A 55 23.22 -8.27 -11.54
C ASP A 55 23.44 -8.37 -10.04
N TYR A 56 24.29 -7.50 -9.48
CA TYR A 56 24.67 -7.60 -8.07
C TYR A 56 23.46 -7.53 -7.12
N HIS A 57 22.43 -6.75 -7.45
CA HIS A 57 21.28 -6.56 -6.57
C HIS A 57 20.36 -7.78 -6.63
N VAL A 58 20.11 -8.32 -7.82
CA VAL A 58 19.32 -9.55 -7.95
C VAL A 58 20.01 -10.70 -7.21
N GLN A 59 21.32 -10.89 -7.43
CA GLN A 59 22.10 -11.92 -6.74
C GLN A 59 22.10 -11.76 -5.21
N GLU A 60 22.07 -10.53 -4.70
CA GLU A 60 21.94 -10.29 -3.27
C GLU A 60 20.54 -10.57 -2.74
N MET A 61 19.50 -10.21 -3.51
CA MET A 61 18.10 -10.30 -3.09
C MET A 61 17.46 -11.68 -3.30
N VAL A 62 18.10 -12.61 -4.00
CA VAL A 62 17.64 -14.01 -4.09
C VAL A 62 18.13 -14.86 -2.91
N LYS A 63 19.13 -14.38 -2.16
CA LYS A 63 19.51 -14.94 -0.86
C LYS A 63 18.37 -14.76 0.15
N PHE A 64 18.43 -15.50 1.25
CA PHE A 64 17.40 -15.41 2.29
C PHE A 64 17.33 -13.99 2.88
N ASN A 65 16.16 -13.34 2.73
CA ASN A 65 15.89 -11.98 3.17
C ASN A 65 14.40 -11.81 3.56
N PRO A 66 13.97 -10.65 4.09
CA PRO A 66 12.59 -10.42 4.52
C PRO A 66 11.50 -10.64 3.47
N ARG A 67 11.86 -10.67 2.17
CA ARG A 67 10.94 -10.89 1.04
C ARG A 67 10.99 -12.31 0.48
N TYR A 68 11.78 -13.19 1.08
CA TYR A 68 12.03 -14.54 0.58
C TYR A 68 10.74 -15.31 0.29
N TYR A 69 9.84 -15.43 1.27
CA TYR A 69 8.58 -16.17 1.10
C TYR A 69 7.64 -15.51 0.08
N TYR A 70 7.64 -14.18 -0.02
CA TYR A 70 6.91 -13.48 -1.08
C TYR A 70 7.45 -13.84 -2.47
N TYR A 71 8.76 -13.89 -2.67
CA TYR A 71 9.31 -14.31 -3.97
C TYR A 71 8.90 -15.75 -4.30
N HIS A 72 8.95 -16.63 -3.31
CA HIS A 72 8.63 -18.05 -3.51
C HIS A 72 7.14 -18.32 -3.74
N ILE A 73 6.23 -17.53 -3.14
CA ILE A 73 4.80 -17.70 -3.39
C ILE A 73 4.42 -17.30 -4.82
N ILE A 74 5.06 -16.26 -5.37
CA ILE A 74 4.87 -15.86 -6.77
C ILE A 74 5.54 -16.85 -7.70
N TYR A 75 6.78 -17.25 -7.40
CA TYR A 75 7.52 -18.26 -8.14
C TYR A 75 6.75 -19.58 -8.24
N LEU A 76 6.13 -20.05 -7.15
CA LEU A 76 5.40 -21.33 -7.14
C LEU A 76 4.34 -21.39 -8.24
N LEU A 77 3.45 -20.39 -8.32
CA LEU A 77 2.40 -20.38 -9.34
C LEU A 77 2.94 -20.08 -10.75
N ALA A 78 3.98 -19.25 -10.85
CA ALA A 78 4.60 -18.96 -12.14
C ALA A 78 5.32 -20.20 -12.72
N ASN A 79 5.95 -21.00 -11.86
CA ASN A 79 6.62 -22.24 -12.22
C ASN A 79 5.63 -23.35 -12.64
N LEU A 80 4.35 -23.22 -12.25
CA LEU A 80 3.25 -24.06 -12.75
C LEU A 80 2.74 -23.63 -14.13
N GLY A 81 3.39 -22.66 -14.78
CA GLY A 81 3.07 -22.22 -16.15
C GLY A 81 2.17 -20.98 -16.23
N LEU A 82 1.76 -20.39 -15.09
CA LEU A 82 1.06 -19.11 -15.11
C LEU A 82 2.03 -17.97 -15.40
N SER A 83 1.59 -16.96 -16.15
CA SER A 83 2.41 -15.76 -16.35
C SER A 83 2.55 -14.97 -15.05
N ILE A 84 3.73 -14.39 -14.79
CA ILE A 84 3.98 -13.51 -13.61
C ILE A 84 2.86 -12.47 -13.42
N PRO A 85 2.40 -11.75 -14.47
CA PRO A 85 1.33 -10.78 -14.31
C PRO A 85 0.01 -11.37 -13.84
N LEU A 86 -0.36 -12.55 -14.33
CA LEU A 86 -1.58 -13.25 -13.89
C LEU A 86 -1.46 -13.71 -12.43
N VAL A 87 -0.30 -14.22 -12.02
CA VAL A 87 -0.04 -14.61 -10.62
C VAL A 87 -0.20 -13.42 -9.66
N HIS A 88 0.40 -12.28 -10.01
CA HIS A 88 0.27 -11.05 -9.23
C HIS A 88 -1.17 -10.54 -9.17
N PHE A 89 -1.94 -10.69 -10.25
CA PHE A 89 -3.35 -10.33 -10.28
C PHE A 89 -4.18 -11.25 -9.37
N ILE A 90 -3.96 -12.57 -9.42
CA ILE A 90 -4.65 -13.54 -8.55
C ILE A 90 -4.42 -13.21 -7.08
N TYR A 91 -3.16 -13.05 -6.65
CA TYR A 91 -2.87 -12.72 -5.24
C TYR A 91 -3.40 -11.35 -4.83
N GLN A 92 -3.35 -10.35 -5.72
CA GLN A 92 -3.97 -9.06 -5.46
C GLN A 92 -5.48 -9.19 -5.30
N PHE A 93 -6.15 -9.94 -6.17
CA PHE A 93 -7.60 -10.16 -6.11
C PHE A 93 -8.02 -10.82 -4.80
N LEU A 94 -7.29 -11.87 -4.38
CA LEU A 94 -7.51 -12.55 -3.10
C LEU A 94 -7.28 -11.61 -1.91
N ALA A 95 -6.18 -10.84 -1.92
CA ALA A 95 -5.90 -9.87 -0.86
C ALA A 95 -6.98 -8.77 -0.79
N PHE A 96 -7.41 -8.25 -1.94
CA PHE A 96 -8.44 -7.23 -2.06
C PHE A 96 -9.78 -7.71 -1.50
N GLY A 97 -10.27 -8.88 -1.96
CA GLY A 97 -11.49 -9.49 -1.44
C GLY A 97 -11.40 -9.77 0.06
N SER A 98 -10.25 -10.28 0.52
CA SER A 98 -10.00 -10.56 1.94
C SER A 98 -10.09 -9.30 2.81
N VAL A 99 -9.53 -8.17 2.37
CA VAL A 99 -9.63 -6.88 3.07
C VAL A 99 -11.08 -6.41 3.18
N ILE A 100 -11.86 -6.47 2.10
CA ILE A 100 -13.29 -6.11 2.12
C ILE A 100 -14.03 -6.98 3.14
N LEU A 101 -13.86 -8.30 3.07
CA LEU A 101 -14.53 -9.24 3.98
C LEU A 101 -14.11 -9.03 5.44
N ALA A 102 -12.82 -8.76 5.70
CA ALA A 102 -12.33 -8.46 7.05
C ALA A 102 -12.92 -7.16 7.60
N CYS A 103 -13.04 -6.11 6.79
CA CYS A 103 -13.71 -4.86 7.18
C CYS A 103 -15.18 -5.09 7.57
N TYR A 104 -15.90 -5.89 6.79
CA TYR A 104 -17.29 -6.28 7.12
C TYR A 104 -17.34 -7.09 8.41
N ALA A 105 -16.41 -8.04 8.59
CA ALA A 105 -16.33 -8.86 9.79
C ALA A 105 -16.07 -8.01 11.04
N ILE A 106 -15.17 -7.01 10.97
CA ILE A 106 -14.86 -6.09 12.07
C ILE A 106 -16.10 -5.27 12.47
N ILE A 107 -16.84 -4.72 11.51
CA ILE A 107 -18.05 -3.94 11.84
C ILE A 107 -19.15 -4.83 12.42
N ASN A 108 -19.28 -6.08 11.94
CA ASN A 108 -20.22 -7.07 12.48
C ASN A 108 -19.94 -7.46 13.94
N ILE A 109 -18.82 -7.05 14.54
CA ILE A 109 -18.60 -7.16 15.99
C ILE A 109 -19.55 -6.24 16.77
N TYR A 110 -19.84 -5.05 16.21
CA TYR A 110 -20.53 -3.96 16.90
C TYR A 110 -21.96 -3.74 16.38
N THR A 111 -22.21 -3.99 15.09
CA THR A 111 -23.54 -3.82 14.47
C THR A 111 -23.69 -4.73 13.25
N ASN A 112 -24.91 -5.22 13.00
CA ASN A 112 -25.21 -6.01 11.80
C ASN A 112 -25.55 -5.15 10.57
N ALA A 113 -25.57 -3.82 10.73
CA ALA A 113 -25.90 -2.90 9.66
C ALA A 113 -24.86 -2.93 8.53
N LYS A 114 -25.32 -2.94 7.28
CA LYS A 114 -24.46 -3.05 6.09
C LYS A 114 -23.78 -1.73 5.70
N LEU A 115 -24.38 -0.59 6.02
CA LEU A 115 -23.83 0.74 5.76
C LEU A 115 -22.48 1.00 6.46
N PRO A 116 -22.33 0.80 7.78
CA PRO A 116 -21.04 1.00 8.44
C PRO A 116 -19.96 0.03 7.92
N ALA A 117 -20.34 -1.18 7.53
CA ALA A 117 -19.41 -2.13 6.91
C ALA A 117 -18.89 -1.64 5.55
N ALA A 118 -19.78 -1.11 4.72
CA ALA A 118 -19.43 -0.47 3.45
C ALA A 118 -18.56 0.78 3.67
N ALA A 119 -18.89 1.62 4.66
CA ALA A 119 -18.08 2.79 5.04
C ALA A 119 -16.66 2.39 5.47
N MET A 120 -16.52 1.33 6.28
CA MET A 120 -15.22 0.83 6.72
C MET A 120 -14.37 0.34 5.54
N ALA A 121 -14.95 -0.49 4.66
CA ALA A 121 -14.27 -0.97 3.47
C ALA A 121 -13.90 0.19 2.54
N PHE A 122 -14.81 1.15 2.33
CA PHE A 122 -14.58 2.33 1.52
C PHE A 122 -13.42 3.16 2.06
N LEU A 123 -13.41 3.48 3.36
CA LEU A 123 -12.32 4.24 3.97
C LEU A 123 -10.99 3.50 3.88
N CYS A 124 -10.94 2.18 4.06
CA CYS A 124 -9.69 1.43 3.93
C CYS A 124 -9.13 1.41 2.49
N LEU A 125 -10.00 1.50 1.47
CA LEU A 125 -9.62 1.45 0.06
C LEU A 125 -9.43 2.83 -0.59
N ALA A 126 -10.23 3.83 -0.21
CA ALA A 126 -10.28 5.16 -0.80
C ALA A 126 -9.46 6.20 -0.04
N SER A 127 -9.15 5.95 1.25
CA SER A 127 -8.21 6.76 2.01
C SER A 127 -6.85 6.76 1.31
N SER A 128 -6.49 7.90 0.73
CA SER A 128 -5.15 8.14 0.19
C SER A 128 -4.10 8.12 1.32
N PHE A 129 -2.81 8.24 0.97
CA PHE A 129 -1.65 8.12 1.87
C PHE A 129 -1.90 8.58 3.31
N THR A 130 -1.57 7.74 4.29
CA THR A 130 -1.59 8.10 5.71
C THR A 130 -0.58 9.23 5.93
N ASP A 131 -1.05 10.38 6.40
CA ASP A 131 -0.29 11.64 6.33
C ASP A 131 1.06 11.60 7.05
N VAL A 132 1.22 10.77 8.08
CA VAL A 132 2.51 10.53 8.72
C VAL A 132 3.10 9.18 8.28
N GLY A 133 4.30 9.23 7.70
CA GLY A 133 5.07 8.07 7.22
C GLY A 133 4.79 7.63 5.77
N ASN A 134 3.93 8.32 5.01
CA ASN A 134 3.61 8.03 3.61
C ASN A 134 3.24 6.56 3.33
N THR A 135 2.49 5.95 4.26
CA THR A 135 2.02 4.57 4.14
C THR A 135 0.60 4.51 3.61
N LEU A 136 0.19 3.34 3.12
CA LEU A 136 -1.19 3.09 2.69
C LEU A 136 -1.72 1.93 3.51
N ILE A 137 -3.02 1.97 3.84
CA ILE A 137 -3.72 0.80 4.36
C ILE A 137 -3.75 -0.25 3.26
N PHE A 138 -4.31 0.09 2.09
CA PHE A 138 -4.34 -0.78 0.93
C PHE A 138 -3.70 -0.10 -0.28
N SER A 139 -2.95 -0.86 -1.08
CA SER A 139 -2.38 -0.36 -2.34
C SER A 139 -2.96 -1.12 -3.53
N THR A 140 -3.26 -0.39 -4.59
CA THR A 140 -3.61 -0.97 -5.90
C THR A 140 -2.42 -1.64 -6.57
N LYS A 141 -1.21 -1.44 -6.04
CA LYS A 141 0.02 -2.10 -6.47
C LYS A 141 0.09 -3.48 -5.85
N SER A 142 0.39 -4.47 -6.68
CA SER A 142 0.66 -5.85 -6.24
C SER A 142 2.04 -5.92 -5.62
N VAL A 143 2.14 -5.62 -4.32
CA VAL A 143 3.41 -5.59 -3.56
C VAL A 143 3.24 -6.36 -2.24
N PRO A 144 4.33 -6.82 -1.59
CA PRO A 144 4.25 -7.71 -0.44
C PRO A 144 3.41 -7.15 0.71
N SER A 145 3.48 -5.84 0.95
CA SER A 145 2.68 -5.17 1.99
C SER A 145 1.18 -5.26 1.77
N THR A 146 0.72 -5.27 0.51
CA THR A 146 -0.71 -5.38 0.19
C THR A 146 -1.25 -6.74 0.59
N PHE A 147 -0.50 -7.81 0.28
CA PHE A 147 -0.88 -9.17 0.63
C PHE A 147 -0.83 -9.40 2.15
N ALA A 148 0.22 -8.89 2.80
CA ALA A 148 0.36 -8.97 4.24
C ALA A 148 -0.74 -8.20 4.99
N MET A 149 -1.20 -7.06 4.44
CA MET A 149 -2.27 -6.28 5.07
C MET A 149 -3.58 -7.07 5.18
N ALA A 150 -3.90 -7.89 4.17
CA ALA A 150 -5.08 -8.76 4.24
C ALA A 150 -5.07 -9.65 5.48
N PHE A 151 -3.93 -10.28 5.78
CA PHE A 151 -3.77 -11.06 7.01
C PHE A 151 -3.76 -10.19 8.27
N ALA A 152 -3.10 -9.02 8.25
CA ALA A 152 -3.04 -8.13 9.40
C ALA A 152 -4.43 -7.63 9.84
N ILE A 153 -5.33 -7.28 8.90
CA ILE A 153 -6.70 -6.84 9.24
C ILE A 153 -7.51 -8.00 9.84
N TRP A 154 -7.35 -9.23 9.36
CA TRP A 154 -7.92 -10.40 10.02
C TRP A 154 -7.33 -10.63 11.42
N GLY A 155 -6.03 -10.37 11.61
CA GLY A 155 -5.37 -10.38 12.92
C GLY A 155 -6.02 -9.39 13.90
N ILE A 156 -6.34 -8.18 13.43
CA ILE A 156 -7.10 -7.16 14.17
C ILE A 156 -8.50 -7.69 14.50
N TYR A 157 -9.24 -8.20 13.51
CA TYR A 157 -10.58 -8.77 13.71
C TYR A 157 -10.61 -9.83 14.82
N PHE A 158 -9.73 -10.82 14.77
CA PHE A 158 -9.69 -11.89 15.78
C PHE A 158 -9.25 -11.37 17.15
N SER A 159 -8.34 -10.40 17.20
CA SER A 159 -7.91 -9.75 18.44
C SER A 159 -9.07 -8.98 19.11
N LEU A 160 -9.87 -8.24 18.33
CA LEU A 160 -11.07 -7.55 18.83
C LEU A 160 -12.15 -8.51 19.33
N ARG A 161 -12.19 -9.74 18.80
CA ARG A 161 -13.02 -10.84 19.30
C ARG A 161 -12.42 -11.60 20.49
N GLN A 162 -11.30 -11.12 21.05
CA GLN A 162 -10.51 -11.76 22.10
C GLN A 162 -10.02 -13.19 21.73
N LYS A 163 -9.99 -13.52 20.43
CA LYS A 163 -9.39 -14.76 19.89
C LYS A 163 -7.90 -14.54 19.64
N TRP A 164 -7.17 -14.23 20.71
CA TRP A 164 -5.79 -13.74 20.66
C TRP A 164 -4.82 -14.67 19.92
N LEU A 165 -4.89 -15.99 20.14
CA LEU A 165 -4.03 -16.94 19.43
C LEU A 165 -4.23 -16.89 17.92
N THR A 166 -5.49 -16.88 17.47
CA THR A 166 -5.81 -16.74 16.04
C THR A 166 -5.38 -15.37 15.52
N GLY A 167 -5.59 -14.30 16.28
CA GLY A 167 -5.13 -12.96 15.87
C GLY A 167 -3.63 -12.89 15.63
N TYR A 168 -2.84 -13.41 16.57
CA TYR A 168 -1.38 -13.44 16.50
C TYR A 168 -0.85 -14.43 15.46
N PHE A 169 -1.57 -15.52 15.17
CA PHE A 169 -1.29 -16.38 14.02
C PHE A 169 -1.38 -15.60 12.71
N PHE A 170 -2.44 -14.81 12.52
CA PHE A 170 -2.62 -13.99 11.32
C PHE A 170 -1.57 -12.87 11.21
N PHE A 171 -1.19 -12.23 12.33
CA PHE A 171 -0.04 -11.32 12.35
C PHE A 171 1.27 -12.04 11.97
N GLY A 172 1.47 -13.27 12.44
CA GLY A 172 2.61 -14.11 12.05
C GLY A 172 2.61 -14.47 10.55
N LEU A 173 1.46 -14.83 9.96
CA LEU A 173 1.34 -15.06 8.52
C LEU A 173 1.66 -13.81 7.72
N ALA A 174 1.21 -12.64 8.18
CA ALA A 174 1.58 -11.36 7.58
C ALA A 174 3.10 -11.11 7.63
N CYS A 175 3.80 -11.52 8.70
CA CYS A 175 5.26 -11.41 8.80
C CYS A 175 6.00 -12.17 7.70
N LEU A 176 5.48 -13.33 7.26
CA LEU A 176 6.10 -14.12 6.20
C LEU A 176 6.14 -13.35 4.86
N LEU A 177 5.07 -12.60 4.56
CA LEU A 177 4.96 -11.85 3.30
C LEU A 177 5.62 -10.49 3.38
N GLN A 178 5.42 -9.78 4.49
CA GLN A 178 6.03 -8.47 4.75
C GLN A 178 6.21 -8.30 6.26
N PHE A 179 7.43 -8.56 6.72
CA PHE A 179 7.81 -8.61 8.14
C PHE A 179 7.19 -7.52 9.01
N LEU A 180 7.32 -6.25 8.63
CA LEU A 180 6.80 -5.11 9.41
C LEU A 180 5.28 -5.02 9.46
N VAL A 181 4.59 -5.44 8.39
CA VAL A 181 3.11 -5.36 8.32
C VAL A 181 2.47 -6.41 9.22
N GLY A 182 3.15 -7.52 9.51
CA GLY A 182 2.71 -8.48 10.52
C GLY A 182 3.15 -8.12 11.94
N LEU A 183 4.41 -7.73 12.12
CA LEU A 183 4.99 -7.50 13.44
C LEU A 183 4.37 -6.30 14.15
N LEU A 184 4.29 -5.15 13.47
CA LEU A 184 3.85 -3.90 14.08
C LEU A 184 2.41 -3.93 14.62
N PRO A 185 1.38 -4.42 13.90
CA PRO A 185 0.04 -4.48 14.48
C PRO A 185 -0.06 -5.51 15.62
N GLY A 186 0.73 -6.58 15.59
CA GLY A 186 0.87 -7.50 16.71
C GLY A 186 1.40 -6.80 17.96
N LEU A 187 2.46 -6.01 17.82
CA LEU A 187 3.01 -5.19 18.91
C LEU A 187 2.02 -4.11 19.39
N MET A 188 1.27 -3.48 18.48
CA MET A 188 0.24 -2.49 18.84
C MET A 188 -0.93 -3.09 19.62
N MET A 189 -1.26 -4.36 19.38
CA MET A 189 -2.30 -5.08 20.12
C MET A 189 -1.81 -5.65 21.46
N MET A 190 -0.49 -5.70 21.68
CA MET A 190 0.12 -6.31 22.86
C MET A 190 -0.29 -5.66 24.18
N PRO A 191 -0.33 -4.32 24.33
CA PRO A 191 -0.80 -3.70 25.57
C PRO A 191 -2.23 -4.10 25.94
N VAL A 192 -3.13 -4.17 24.94
CA VAL A 192 -4.52 -4.60 25.15
C VAL A 192 -4.58 -6.08 25.56
N LEU A 193 -3.81 -6.94 24.91
CA LEU A 193 -3.68 -8.35 25.28
C LEU A 193 -3.18 -8.52 26.71
N ILE A 194 -2.16 -7.75 27.14
CA ILE A 194 -1.62 -7.80 28.50
C ILE A 194 -2.70 -7.42 29.51
N ILE A 195 -3.36 -6.28 29.32
CA ILE A 195 -4.42 -5.79 30.22
C ILE A 195 -5.54 -6.82 30.33
N GLU A 196 -6.01 -7.36 29.21
CA GLU A 196 -7.07 -8.36 29.19
C GLU A 196 -6.65 -9.66 29.87
N SER A 197 -5.42 -10.12 29.62
CA SER A 197 -4.90 -11.37 30.18
C SER A 197 -4.69 -11.27 31.70
N VAL A 198 -4.24 -10.12 32.20
CA VAL A 198 -4.13 -9.84 33.64
C VAL A 198 -5.53 -9.81 34.27
N ARG A 199 -6.47 -9.07 33.66
CA ARG A 199 -7.84 -8.93 34.14
C ARG A 199 -8.58 -10.27 34.21
N GLN A 200 -8.45 -11.10 33.17
CA GLN A 200 -9.11 -12.41 33.09
C GLN A 200 -8.27 -13.57 33.65
N ARG A 201 -7.07 -13.29 34.19
CA ARG A 201 -6.09 -14.31 34.64
C ARG A 201 -5.73 -15.37 33.57
N ARG A 202 -5.68 -14.96 32.29
CA ARG A 202 -5.39 -15.83 31.13
C ARG A 202 -3.94 -15.72 30.66
N PHE A 203 -2.98 -15.82 31.58
CA PHE A 203 -1.54 -15.69 31.28
C PHE A 203 -1.02 -16.70 30.25
N LYS A 204 -1.59 -17.91 30.22
CA LYS A 204 -1.27 -18.91 29.18
C LYS A 204 -1.54 -18.37 27.78
N THR A 205 -2.66 -17.66 27.59
CA THR A 205 -3.02 -17.06 26.29
C THR A 205 -2.04 -15.94 25.91
N LEU A 206 -1.65 -15.10 26.86
CA LEU A 206 -0.63 -14.06 26.65
C LEU A 206 0.69 -14.66 26.17
N ILE A 207 1.22 -15.63 26.92
CA ILE A 207 2.51 -16.28 26.61
C ILE A 207 2.43 -16.97 25.25
N LEU A 208 1.38 -17.76 24.99
CA LEU A 208 1.22 -18.48 23.73
C LEU A 208 1.03 -17.54 22.53
N ALA A 209 0.32 -16.42 22.68
CA ALA A 209 0.15 -15.45 21.59
C ALA A 209 1.49 -14.79 21.24
N ILE A 210 2.26 -14.33 22.25
CA ILE A 210 3.58 -13.75 22.06
C ILE A 210 4.54 -14.78 21.45
N ALA A 211 4.57 -16.00 22.00
CA ALA A 211 5.40 -17.09 21.49
C ALA A 211 5.07 -17.44 20.04
N LEU A 212 3.78 -17.42 19.66
CA LEU A 212 3.35 -17.70 18.30
C LEU A 212 3.81 -16.61 17.31
N LEU A 213 3.64 -15.34 17.66
CA LEU A 213 4.14 -14.24 16.82
C LEU A 213 5.68 -14.28 16.73
N ALA A 214 6.36 -14.52 17.86
CA ALA A 214 7.81 -14.64 17.90
C ALA A 214 8.31 -15.82 17.05
N ALA A 215 7.67 -16.99 17.13
CA ALA A 215 7.99 -18.16 16.31
C ALA A 215 7.84 -17.85 14.81
N MET A 216 6.71 -17.27 14.41
CA MET A 216 6.44 -16.91 13.01
C MET A 216 7.38 -15.81 12.49
N ALA A 217 7.69 -14.80 13.31
CA ALA A 217 8.68 -13.79 12.96
C ALA A 217 10.10 -14.39 12.87
N SER A 218 10.42 -15.38 13.71
CA SER A 218 11.71 -16.08 13.71
C SER A 218 11.91 -16.93 12.46
N ILE A 219 10.84 -17.47 11.86
CA ILE A 219 10.89 -18.18 10.56
C ILE A 219 11.47 -17.28 9.44
N VAL A 220 11.38 -15.95 9.59
CA VAL A 220 12.01 -14.97 8.69
C VAL A 220 13.35 -14.50 9.27
N TYR A 221 13.38 -14.06 10.52
CA TYR A 221 14.54 -13.37 11.07
C TYR A 221 15.71 -14.30 11.38
N LEU A 222 15.45 -15.52 11.88
CA LEU A 222 16.51 -16.45 12.27
C LEU A 222 17.32 -16.93 11.07
N PRO A 223 16.72 -17.37 9.93
CA PRO A 223 17.53 -17.69 8.75
C PRO A 223 18.34 -16.50 8.26
N MET A 224 17.80 -15.28 8.27
CA MET A 224 18.57 -14.08 7.91
C MET A 224 19.78 -13.86 8.81
N LEU A 225 19.65 -14.13 10.11
CA LEU A 225 20.75 -14.05 11.07
C LEU A 225 21.80 -15.14 10.78
N LEU A 226 21.36 -16.39 10.59
CA LEU A 226 22.23 -17.54 10.34
C LEU A 226 22.96 -17.46 8.99
N THR A 227 22.36 -16.85 7.97
CA THR A 227 22.98 -16.65 6.65
C THR A 227 23.83 -15.37 6.56
N GLY A 228 23.96 -14.61 7.65
CA GLY A 228 24.70 -13.34 7.65
C GLY A 228 24.04 -12.23 6.82
N THR A 229 22.73 -12.33 6.55
CA THR A 229 21.95 -11.27 5.89
C THR A 229 21.75 -10.08 6.84
N THR A 230 21.68 -10.31 8.15
CA THR A 230 21.58 -9.27 9.18
C THR A 230 22.49 -9.59 10.37
N GLY A 231 22.89 -8.58 11.14
CA GLY A 231 23.66 -8.79 12.38
C GLY A 231 25.14 -9.09 12.14
N THR A 232 25.67 -8.71 10.97
CA THR A 232 27.10 -8.91 10.65
C THR A 232 27.99 -7.88 11.33
N HIS A 233 27.43 -6.82 11.92
CA HIS A 233 28.15 -5.74 12.61
C HIS A 233 29.24 -5.09 11.74
N THR A 234 29.09 -5.19 10.42
CA THR A 234 29.99 -4.60 9.42
C THR A 234 29.77 -3.11 9.23
N MET A 235 28.63 -2.60 9.70
CA MET A 235 28.25 -1.20 9.65
C MET A 235 27.80 -0.76 11.04
N ASN A 236 28.30 0.38 11.53
CA ASN A 236 27.83 0.93 12.79
C ASN A 236 26.41 1.50 12.65
N ASN A 237 25.74 1.74 13.77
CA ASN A 237 24.35 2.20 13.74
C ASN A 237 24.18 3.56 13.05
N ALA A 238 25.13 4.49 13.24
CA ALA A 238 25.04 5.84 12.68
C ALA A 238 25.13 5.82 11.14
N ASP A 239 26.07 5.05 10.59
CA ASP A 239 26.26 4.85 9.16
C ASP A 239 25.04 4.16 8.53
N PHE A 240 24.52 3.12 9.20
CA PHE A 240 23.31 2.44 8.73
C PHE A 240 22.13 3.42 8.68
N VAL A 241 21.90 4.18 9.75
CA VAL A 241 20.81 5.15 9.82
C VAL A 241 21.00 6.27 8.78
N TYR A 242 22.23 6.73 8.56
CA TYR A 242 22.54 7.72 7.54
C TYR A 242 22.13 7.23 6.14
N ILE A 243 22.59 6.04 5.74
CA ILE A 243 22.31 5.49 4.41
C ILE A 243 20.84 5.07 4.28
N HIS A 244 20.32 4.30 5.24
CA HIS A 244 18.98 3.72 5.16
C HIS A 244 17.87 4.73 5.42
N ALA A 245 17.99 5.55 6.49
CA ALA A 245 16.95 6.49 6.89
C ALA A 245 17.09 7.83 6.18
N ARG A 246 18.29 8.43 6.16
CA ARG A 246 18.45 9.80 5.63
C ARG A 246 18.51 9.86 4.12
N ILE A 247 19.17 8.89 3.48
CA ILE A 247 19.28 8.86 2.00
C ILE A 247 18.13 8.04 1.40
N ARG A 248 17.99 6.76 1.77
CA ARG A 248 17.12 5.85 1.01
C ARG A 248 15.63 6.04 1.30
N ASN A 249 15.23 6.20 2.56
CA ASN A 249 13.82 6.24 2.96
C ASN A 249 13.45 7.40 3.91
N PRO A 250 13.84 8.65 3.63
CA PRO A 250 13.53 9.78 4.51
C PRO A 250 12.03 9.95 4.74
N HIS A 251 11.23 9.72 3.69
CA HIS A 251 9.77 9.82 3.71
C HIS A 251 9.05 8.78 4.59
N HIS A 252 9.75 7.71 5.03
CA HIS A 252 9.18 6.69 5.91
C HIS A 252 9.79 6.68 7.32
N ILE A 253 11.01 7.22 7.49
CA ILE A 253 11.81 6.98 8.69
C ILE A 253 12.19 8.28 9.43
N LEU A 254 12.22 9.44 8.76
CA LEU A 254 12.62 10.71 9.36
C LEU A 254 11.42 11.64 9.63
N PRO A 255 10.90 11.65 10.88
CA PRO A 255 9.95 12.62 11.39
C PRO A 255 10.17 14.07 10.98
N SER A 256 11.42 14.55 11.04
CA SER A 256 11.76 15.94 10.70
C SER A 256 11.63 16.27 9.21
N ASN A 257 11.69 15.27 8.34
CA ASN A 257 11.52 15.45 6.89
C ASN A 257 10.04 15.49 6.47
N TRP A 258 9.11 15.19 7.37
CA TRP A 258 7.68 15.30 7.08
C TRP A 258 7.24 16.75 7.32
N ASN A 259 6.56 17.34 6.33
CA ASN A 259 6.14 18.73 6.38
C ASN A 259 5.30 18.99 7.65
N VAL A 260 5.81 19.86 8.54
CA VAL A 260 5.17 20.16 9.83
C VAL A 260 3.78 20.78 9.64
N GLY A 261 3.64 21.70 8.69
CA GLY A 261 2.39 22.41 8.44
C GLY A 261 1.29 21.53 7.84
N ASN A 262 1.63 20.65 6.90
CA ASN A 262 0.64 19.79 6.24
C ASN A 262 0.55 18.41 6.93
N ASN A 263 1.61 17.61 6.89
CA ASN A 263 1.55 16.20 7.27
C ASN A 263 1.31 15.99 8.77
N TRP A 264 2.08 16.68 9.62
CA TRP A 264 1.97 16.53 11.08
C TRP A 264 0.67 17.10 11.62
N LEU A 265 0.30 18.31 11.22
CA LEU A 265 -0.97 18.91 11.62
C LEU A 265 -2.14 18.03 11.18
N ASN A 266 -2.12 17.55 9.93
CA ASN A 266 -3.17 16.69 9.42
C ASN A 266 -3.30 15.38 10.21
N PHE A 267 -2.17 14.72 10.51
CA PHE A 267 -2.16 13.53 11.35
C PHE A 267 -2.65 13.80 12.77
N ILE A 268 -2.15 14.84 13.45
CA ILE A 268 -2.56 15.18 14.82
C ILE A 268 -4.06 15.48 14.85
N SER A 269 -4.59 16.25 13.90
CA SER A 269 -6.01 16.54 13.81
C SER A 269 -6.83 15.26 13.56
N LEU A 270 -6.36 14.34 12.72
CA LEU A 270 -7.00 13.03 12.52
C LEU A 270 -7.05 12.22 13.83
N ILE A 271 -5.94 12.18 14.59
CA ILE A 271 -5.86 11.49 15.87
C ILE A 271 -6.83 12.10 16.88
N ILE A 272 -6.82 13.43 17.05
CA ILE A 272 -7.71 14.12 18.00
C ILE A 272 -9.18 13.90 17.60
N GLY A 273 -9.53 14.13 16.34
CA GLY A 273 -10.89 13.90 15.83
C GLY A 273 -11.31 12.44 16.00
N GLY A 274 -10.38 11.51 15.80
CA GLY A 274 -10.60 10.07 15.96
C GLY A 274 -10.87 9.68 17.41
N LEU A 275 -10.07 10.18 18.36
CA LEU A 275 -10.27 9.95 19.80
C LEU A 275 -11.59 10.55 20.28
N LEU A 276 -11.96 11.75 19.82
CA LEU A 276 -13.26 12.35 20.11
C LEU A 276 -14.41 11.52 19.53
N CYS A 277 -14.26 11.00 18.31
CA CYS A 277 -15.22 10.11 17.67
C CYS A 277 -15.39 8.79 18.46
N ILE A 278 -14.29 8.17 18.88
CA ILE A 278 -14.29 6.96 19.72
C ILE A 278 -15.01 7.22 21.04
N LYS A 279 -14.73 8.35 21.70
CA LYS A 279 -15.39 8.74 22.95
C LYS A 279 -16.92 8.83 22.78
N ASN A 280 -17.38 9.40 21.67
CA ASN A 280 -18.80 9.68 21.39
C ASN A 280 -19.52 8.56 20.60
N ALA A 281 -18.85 7.45 20.27
CA ALA A 281 -19.47 6.33 19.58
C ALA A 281 -20.31 5.50 20.57
N ASP A 282 -21.62 5.55 20.45
CA ASP A 282 -22.55 4.89 21.39
C ASP A 282 -22.53 3.36 21.28
N LEU A 283 -22.25 2.83 20.07
CA LEU A 283 -22.17 1.39 19.81
C LEU A 283 -20.88 0.75 20.34
N LEU A 284 -19.87 1.55 20.72
CA LEU A 284 -18.64 1.03 21.32
C LEU A 284 -18.83 0.88 22.83
N ARG A 285 -18.51 -0.32 23.36
CA ARG A 285 -18.47 -0.54 24.81
C ARG A 285 -17.34 0.29 25.42
N LYS A 286 -17.47 0.65 26.70
CA LYS A 286 -16.45 1.42 27.44
C LYS A 286 -15.06 0.79 27.33
N GLU A 287 -14.97 -0.54 27.40
CA GLU A 287 -13.73 -1.29 27.26
C GLU A 287 -13.11 -1.13 25.87
N ASP A 288 -13.92 -1.23 24.81
CA ASP A 288 -13.45 -1.06 23.44
C ASP A 288 -12.91 0.36 23.20
N LYS A 289 -13.56 1.39 23.78
CA LYS A 289 -13.08 2.79 23.70
C LYS A 289 -11.71 2.96 24.33
N ILE A 290 -11.48 2.35 25.50
CA ILE A 290 -10.18 2.36 26.19
C ILE A 290 -9.15 1.61 25.35
N ASN A 291 -9.48 0.40 24.89
CA ASN A 291 -8.58 -0.42 24.08
C ASN A 291 -8.17 0.30 22.78
N PHE A 292 -9.11 0.94 22.10
CA PHE A 292 -8.84 1.73 20.89
C PHE A 292 -7.91 2.91 21.18
N SER A 293 -8.13 3.61 22.29
CA SER A 293 -7.28 4.72 22.72
C SER A 293 -5.87 4.25 23.06
N ILE A 294 -5.71 3.08 23.68
CA ILE A 294 -4.42 2.45 23.96
C ILE A 294 -3.68 2.09 22.67
N ILE A 295 -4.37 1.50 21.69
CA ILE A 295 -3.77 1.16 20.39
C ILE A 295 -3.27 2.41 19.66
N ILE A 296 -4.09 3.48 19.64
CA ILE A 296 -3.71 4.77 19.06
C ILE A 296 -2.52 5.38 19.82
N GLY A 297 -2.57 5.39 21.16
CA GLY A 297 -1.49 5.86 22.01
C GLY A 297 -0.18 5.10 21.78
N THR A 298 -0.26 3.79 21.53
CA THR A 298 0.91 2.96 21.20
C THR A 298 1.52 3.37 19.86
N SER A 299 0.72 3.74 18.85
CA SER A 299 1.24 4.30 17.60
C SER A 299 1.93 5.65 17.79
N ILE A 300 1.39 6.53 18.66
CA ILE A 300 2.01 7.83 18.95
C ILE A 300 3.35 7.63 19.67
N LEU A 301 3.38 6.72 20.66
CA LEU A 301 4.60 6.33 21.34
C LEU A 301 5.63 5.79 20.34
N ALA A 302 5.22 4.92 19.42
CA ALA A 302 6.10 4.37 18.39
C ALA A 302 6.72 5.47 17.50
N LEU A 303 5.96 6.51 17.14
CA LEU A 303 6.49 7.68 16.42
C LEU A 303 7.48 8.48 17.26
N GLY A 304 7.23 8.65 18.56
CA GLY A 304 8.17 9.30 19.49
C GLY A 304 9.48 8.52 19.62
N LEU A 305 9.39 7.19 19.77
CA LEU A 305 10.56 6.31 19.79
C LEU A 305 11.31 6.33 18.46
N ASN A 306 10.59 6.42 17.33
CA ASN A 306 11.20 6.57 16.01
C ASN A 306 12.05 7.84 15.93
N TYR A 307 11.49 8.98 16.32
CA TYR A 307 12.24 10.24 16.35
C TYR A 307 13.48 10.15 17.24
N LEU A 308 13.30 9.70 18.49
CA LEU A 308 14.37 9.59 19.46
C LEU A 308 15.51 8.69 18.97
N PHE A 309 15.19 7.50 18.45
CA PHE A 309 16.20 6.50 18.12
C PHE A 309 16.63 6.45 16.66
N VAL A 310 16.11 7.34 15.80
CA VAL A 310 16.60 7.51 14.43
C VAL A 310 17.34 8.84 14.31
N GLU A 311 16.80 9.92 14.87
CA GLU A 311 17.33 11.26 14.65
C GLU A 311 18.27 11.71 15.78
N VAL A 312 17.91 11.44 17.04
CA VAL A 312 18.67 11.90 18.21
C VAL A 312 19.77 10.90 18.59
N TYR A 313 19.42 9.62 18.76
CA TYR A 313 20.34 8.54 19.08
C TYR A 313 20.22 7.42 18.03
N PRO A 314 21.01 7.44 16.95
CA PRO A 314 20.85 6.51 15.83
C PRO A 314 20.98 5.04 16.25
N VAL A 315 19.88 4.29 16.15
CA VAL A 315 19.82 2.84 16.38
C VAL A 315 19.29 2.16 15.12
N ALA A 316 20.14 1.33 14.50
CA ALA A 316 19.81 0.64 13.25
C ALA A 316 18.55 -0.22 13.37
N LEU A 317 18.34 -0.88 14.53
CA LEU A 317 17.15 -1.69 14.78
C LEU A 317 15.85 -0.87 14.66
N ILE A 318 15.79 0.32 15.27
CA ILE A 318 14.59 1.16 15.22
C ILE A 318 14.37 1.71 13.81
N ALA A 319 15.43 2.09 13.10
CA ALA A 319 15.33 2.48 11.70
C ALA A 319 14.82 1.34 10.80
N LYS A 320 15.25 0.09 11.04
CA LYS A 320 14.73 -1.11 10.33
C LYS A 320 13.26 -1.38 10.61
N LEU A 321 12.78 -1.10 11.83
CA LEU A 321 11.38 -1.28 12.21
C LEU A 321 10.44 -0.26 11.54
N GLN A 322 10.95 0.88 11.09
CA GLN A 322 10.19 1.94 10.43
C GLN A 322 8.88 2.23 11.18
N LEU A 323 8.99 2.61 12.45
CA LEU A 323 7.84 2.67 13.37
C LEU A 323 6.72 3.61 12.89
N ALA A 324 6.99 4.53 11.96
CA ALA A 324 5.94 5.29 11.27
C ALA A 324 4.86 4.42 10.60
N ARG A 325 5.20 3.18 10.23
CA ARG A 325 4.27 2.20 9.66
C ARG A 325 3.23 1.67 10.66
N THR A 326 3.23 2.11 11.92
CA THR A 326 2.12 1.85 12.85
C THR A 326 0.88 2.70 12.53
N VAL A 327 1.04 3.83 11.83
CA VAL A 327 -0.03 4.80 11.55
C VAL A 327 -1.24 4.20 10.82
N PRO A 328 -1.10 3.37 9.76
CA PRO A 328 -2.24 2.74 9.10
C PRO A 328 -3.12 1.93 10.05
N PHE A 329 -2.53 1.25 11.03
CA PHE A 329 -3.29 0.45 11.99
C PHE A 329 -4.04 1.33 12.99
N ALA A 330 -3.45 2.45 13.44
CA ALA A 330 -4.18 3.45 14.22
C ALA A 330 -5.35 4.05 13.42
N GLN A 331 -5.16 4.31 12.13
CA GLN A 331 -6.24 4.78 11.25
C GLN A 331 -7.36 3.75 11.09
N ILE A 332 -7.06 2.46 10.93
CA ILE A 332 -8.07 1.38 10.89
C ILE A 332 -8.95 1.44 12.15
N ILE A 333 -8.36 1.62 13.34
CA ILE A 333 -9.12 1.75 14.59
C ILE A 333 -10.03 2.98 14.58
N ILE A 334 -9.54 4.12 14.09
CA ILE A 334 -10.33 5.35 13.94
C ILE A 334 -11.48 5.15 12.93
N PHE A 335 -11.23 4.45 11.82
CA PHE A 335 -12.23 4.17 10.79
C PHE A 335 -13.35 3.27 11.28
N ILE A 336 -13.10 2.37 12.24
CA ILE A 336 -14.17 1.62 12.92
C ILE A 336 -15.15 2.59 13.59
N ALA A 337 -14.65 3.53 14.40
CA ALA A 337 -15.50 4.49 15.11
C ALA A 337 -16.25 5.43 14.15
N ILE A 338 -15.57 5.93 13.12
CA ILE A 338 -16.18 6.78 12.08
C ILE A 338 -17.29 6.02 11.34
N SER A 339 -17.06 4.75 11.01
CA SER A 339 -18.06 3.94 10.32
C SER A 339 -19.33 3.76 11.16
N LEU A 340 -19.17 3.52 12.47
CA LEU A 340 -20.30 3.46 13.41
C LEU A 340 -21.02 4.81 13.56
N LEU A 341 -20.29 5.93 13.48
CA LEU A 341 -20.88 7.26 13.46
C LEU A 341 -21.70 7.50 12.18
N VAL A 342 -21.24 7.03 11.02
CA VAL A 342 -22.01 7.12 9.76
C VAL A 342 -23.34 6.39 9.88
N ASP A 343 -23.38 5.21 10.49
CA ASP A 343 -24.64 4.50 10.75
C ASP A 343 -25.55 5.31 11.68
N ARG A 344 -25.03 5.82 12.80
CA ARG A 344 -25.79 6.68 13.72
C ARG A 344 -26.39 7.91 13.01
N LEU A 345 -25.59 8.60 12.18
CA LEU A 345 -26.05 9.76 11.41
C LEU A 345 -27.14 9.36 10.40
N TYR A 346 -27.01 8.20 9.76
CA TYR A 346 -28.04 7.66 8.89
C TYR A 346 -29.34 7.37 9.65
N GLN A 347 -29.28 6.68 10.80
CA GLN A 347 -30.47 6.42 11.64
C GLN A 347 -31.13 7.72 12.12
N ALA A 348 -30.33 8.76 12.39
CA ALA A 348 -30.80 10.10 12.74
C ALA A 348 -31.36 10.91 11.55
N LYS A 349 -31.46 10.32 10.35
CA LYS A 349 -31.87 10.98 9.09
C LYS A 349 -30.95 12.12 8.65
N GLN A 350 -29.67 12.07 9.04
CA GLN A 350 -28.63 13.05 8.72
C GLN A 350 -27.63 12.49 7.67
N LEU A 351 -28.15 11.84 6.62
CA LEU A 351 -27.34 11.17 5.60
C LEU A 351 -26.31 12.10 4.94
N ALA A 352 -26.67 13.35 4.67
CA ALA A 352 -25.76 14.33 4.08
C ALA A 352 -24.46 14.48 4.90
N ILE A 353 -24.58 14.57 6.22
CA ILE A 353 -23.43 14.70 7.13
C ILE A 353 -22.60 13.42 7.11
N GLY A 354 -23.25 12.24 7.08
CA GLY A 354 -22.56 10.96 6.94
C GLY A 354 -21.75 10.86 5.64
N LEU A 355 -22.32 11.30 4.51
CA LEU A 355 -21.63 11.35 3.23
C LEU A 355 -20.50 12.38 3.21
N LEU A 356 -20.73 13.58 3.75
CA LEU A 356 -19.71 14.61 3.89
C LEU A 356 -18.51 14.10 4.69
N LEU A 357 -18.76 13.38 5.79
CA LEU A 357 -17.72 12.77 6.60
C LEU A 357 -16.86 11.77 5.81
N LEU A 358 -17.48 10.94 4.97
CA LEU A 358 -16.77 9.99 4.12
C LEU A 358 -15.94 10.69 3.04
N ILE A 359 -16.51 11.71 2.38
CA ILE A 359 -15.82 12.48 1.32
C ILE A 359 -14.63 13.25 1.90
N ILE A 360 -14.78 13.88 3.07
CA ILE A 360 -13.68 14.63 3.71
C ILE A 360 -12.48 13.72 3.97
N LEU A 361 -12.69 12.45 4.30
CA LEU A 361 -11.61 11.52 4.62
C LEU A 361 -10.85 11.01 3.39
N THR A 362 -11.35 11.26 2.18
CA THR A 362 -10.64 11.00 0.91
C THR A 362 -9.89 12.23 0.40
N LEU A 363 -10.09 13.41 1.00
CA LEU A 363 -9.44 14.65 0.62
C LEU A 363 -8.01 14.80 1.21
N PRO A 364 -7.16 15.65 0.60
CA PRO A 364 -6.00 16.19 1.30
C PRO A 364 -6.42 17.04 2.51
N ASN A 365 -5.55 17.15 3.52
CA ASN A 365 -5.86 17.81 4.80
C ASN A 365 -7.08 17.22 5.54
N ARG A 366 -7.46 15.98 5.22
CA ARG A 366 -8.61 15.26 5.78
C ARG A 366 -8.74 15.26 7.29
N GLY A 367 -7.66 15.14 8.03
CA GLY A 367 -7.63 15.16 9.49
C GLY A 367 -8.02 16.52 10.05
N ILE A 368 -7.53 17.61 9.46
CA ILE A 368 -7.93 18.98 9.83
C ILE A 368 -9.42 19.17 9.57
N LEU A 369 -9.87 18.84 8.36
CA LEU A 369 -11.26 18.95 7.94
C LEU A 369 -12.18 18.06 8.80
N PHE A 370 -11.74 16.84 9.11
CA PHE A 370 -12.46 15.88 9.95
C PHE A 370 -12.60 16.41 11.38
N LEU A 371 -11.52 16.91 11.98
CA LEU A 371 -11.57 17.50 13.32
C LEU A 371 -12.51 18.71 13.35
N ALA A 372 -12.41 19.61 12.36
CA ALA A 372 -13.28 20.78 12.27
C ALA A 372 -14.76 20.38 12.15
N LEU A 373 -15.09 19.43 11.27
CA LEU A 373 -16.44 18.88 11.15
C LEU A 373 -16.90 18.24 12.46
N PHE A 374 -16.05 17.47 13.13
CA PHE A 374 -16.41 16.79 14.37
C PHE A 374 -16.66 17.76 15.52
N ILE A 375 -15.85 18.81 15.66
CA ILE A 375 -16.05 19.89 16.63
C ILE A 375 -17.38 20.59 16.34
N PHE A 376 -17.64 20.93 15.08
CA PHE A 376 -18.91 21.54 14.67
C PHE A 376 -20.12 20.65 15.04
N LEU A 377 -20.07 19.35 14.72
CA LEU A 377 -21.12 18.40 15.08
C LEU A 377 -21.30 18.29 16.59
N SER A 378 -20.21 18.28 17.36
CA SER A 378 -20.25 18.20 18.82
C SER A 378 -20.90 19.45 19.43
N ILE A 379 -20.58 20.64 18.92
CA ILE A 379 -21.19 21.91 19.36
C ILE A 379 -22.69 21.88 19.05
N CYS A 380 -23.08 21.55 17.81
CA CYS A 380 -24.48 21.49 17.40
C CYS A 380 -25.29 20.45 18.19
N GLN A 381 -24.69 19.32 18.59
CA GLN A 381 -25.37 18.29 19.37
C GLN A 381 -25.40 18.56 20.88
N SER A 382 -24.45 19.31 21.43
CA SER A 382 -24.36 19.60 22.87
C SER A 382 -25.42 20.59 23.37
N GLN A 383 -25.98 21.40 22.48
CA GLN A 383 -27.09 22.28 22.78
C GLN A 383 -28.40 21.63 22.35
N LYS A 384 -29.53 21.97 22.97
CA LYS A 384 -30.90 21.68 22.47
C LYS A 384 -31.19 22.30 21.07
N TYR A 385 -30.16 22.70 20.34
CA TYR A 385 -30.22 23.12 18.95
C TYR A 385 -30.41 21.88 18.06
N THR A 386 -31.67 21.48 17.90
CA THR A 386 -32.04 20.81 16.66
C THR A 386 -31.79 21.82 15.55
N ILE A 387 -30.92 21.49 14.59
CA ILE A 387 -30.74 22.29 13.37
C ILE A 387 -32.15 22.58 12.86
N PRO A 388 -32.62 23.84 12.85
CA PRO A 388 -33.98 24.14 12.49
C PRO A 388 -34.26 23.52 11.13
N LYS A 389 -35.43 22.87 10.94
CA LYS A 389 -35.76 22.18 9.68
C LYS A 389 -35.49 23.05 8.44
N ARG A 390 -35.61 24.37 8.56
CA ARG A 390 -35.28 25.37 7.53
C ARG A 390 -33.84 25.28 6.98
N TYR A 391 -32.88 24.78 7.76
CA TYR A 391 -31.47 24.67 7.38
C TYR A 391 -31.05 23.25 7.00
N SER A 392 -31.98 22.31 6.83
CA SER A 392 -31.66 20.92 6.45
C SER A 392 -31.00 20.81 5.06
N ILE A 393 -31.09 21.85 4.23
CA ILE A 393 -30.45 21.90 2.90
C ILE A 393 -28.97 22.26 2.96
N LEU A 394 -28.50 22.98 4.00
CA LEU A 394 -27.10 23.41 4.09
C LEU A 394 -26.11 22.24 4.09
N PRO A 395 -26.32 21.14 4.85
CA PRO A 395 -25.43 19.98 4.79
C PRO A 395 -25.33 19.37 3.38
N TRP A 396 -26.42 19.35 2.61
CA TRP A 396 -26.41 18.88 1.23
C TRP A 396 -25.61 19.80 0.32
N ILE A 397 -25.76 21.13 0.48
CA ILE A 397 -24.96 22.12 -0.25
C ILE A 397 -23.47 21.93 0.07
N PHE A 398 -23.10 21.78 1.34
CA PHE A 398 -21.71 21.51 1.72
C PHE A 398 -21.20 20.17 1.20
N THR A 399 -22.02 19.13 1.25
CA THR A 399 -21.66 17.80 0.70
C THR A 399 -21.43 17.88 -0.80
N ALA A 400 -22.34 18.52 -1.54
CA ALA A 400 -22.21 18.71 -2.98
C ALA A 400 -21.00 19.59 -3.31
N ALA A 401 -20.79 20.69 -2.59
CA ALA A 401 -19.63 21.56 -2.80
C ALA A 401 -18.31 20.85 -2.48
N THR A 402 -18.25 20.08 -1.39
CA THR A 402 -17.06 19.30 -1.01
C THR A 402 -16.80 18.15 -1.97
N LEU A 403 -17.86 17.49 -2.45
CA LEU A 403 -17.78 16.52 -3.51
C LEU A 403 -17.17 17.22 -4.74
N THR A 404 -17.82 18.25 -5.29
CA THR A 404 -17.29 19.04 -6.43
C THR A 404 -15.85 19.51 -6.22
N PHE A 405 -15.46 19.90 -5.01
CA PHE A 405 -14.07 20.24 -4.70
C PHE A 405 -13.14 19.03 -4.76
N SER A 406 -13.50 17.91 -4.11
CA SER A 406 -12.75 16.63 -4.17
C SER A 406 -12.58 16.11 -5.58
N LEU A 407 -13.57 16.42 -6.40
CA LEU A 407 -13.69 16.09 -7.79
C LEU A 407 -12.77 16.96 -8.68
N ILE A 408 -12.38 18.17 -8.24
CA ILE A 408 -11.52 19.11 -8.98
C ILE A 408 -10.08 19.14 -8.43
N TYR A 409 -9.89 18.79 -7.15
CA TYR A 409 -8.60 18.89 -6.46
C TYR A 409 -7.82 17.56 -6.46
N PRO A 410 -6.49 17.58 -6.74
CA PRO A 410 -5.69 18.75 -7.06
C PRO A 410 -5.97 19.23 -8.48
N LEU A 411 -5.90 20.55 -8.70
CA LEU A 411 -5.83 21.20 -10.02
C LEU A 411 -4.54 20.73 -10.71
N THR A 412 -4.52 19.46 -11.12
CA THR A 412 -3.44 18.87 -11.88
C THR A 412 -3.73 19.11 -13.36
N ASN A 413 -2.69 19.39 -14.13
CA ASN A 413 -2.82 19.66 -15.57
C ASN A 413 -3.25 18.42 -16.40
N SER A 414 -3.43 17.26 -15.76
CA SER A 414 -3.89 16.03 -16.42
C SER A 414 -5.37 15.81 -16.13
N GLY A 415 -6.23 16.23 -17.06
CA GLY A 415 -7.69 15.98 -17.00
C GLY A 415 -8.06 14.50 -16.81
N GLU A 416 -7.15 13.57 -17.15
CA GLU A 416 -7.30 12.13 -16.92
C GLU A 416 -7.34 11.75 -15.43
N ILE A 417 -6.51 12.34 -14.56
CA ILE A 417 -6.47 12.02 -13.12
C ILE A 417 -7.73 12.54 -12.41
N ILE A 418 -8.19 13.72 -12.84
CA ILE A 418 -9.41 14.38 -12.37
C ILE A 418 -10.61 13.54 -12.79
N GLY A 419 -10.75 13.22 -14.08
CA GLY A 419 -11.77 12.31 -14.64
C GLY A 419 -11.81 10.96 -13.93
N ASP A 420 -10.64 10.40 -13.63
CA ASP A 420 -10.58 9.08 -13.02
C ASP A 420 -11.04 9.06 -11.57
N SER A 421 -10.68 10.08 -10.79
CA SER A 421 -11.10 10.22 -9.38
C SER A 421 -12.57 10.63 -9.28
N LEU A 422 -13.05 11.43 -10.23
CA LEU A 422 -14.42 11.94 -10.35
C LEU A 422 -15.47 10.83 -10.30
N ILE A 423 -15.24 9.80 -11.10
CA ILE A 423 -16.21 8.72 -11.31
C ILE A 423 -15.95 7.57 -10.34
N SER A 424 -14.68 7.23 -10.09
CA SER A 424 -14.35 6.00 -9.37
C SER A 424 -14.73 6.02 -7.89
N ILE A 425 -14.55 7.12 -7.18
CA ILE A 425 -14.80 7.18 -5.73
C ILE A 425 -16.30 7.03 -5.41
N PRO A 426 -17.23 7.80 -6.02
CA PRO A 426 -18.66 7.61 -5.79
C PRO A 426 -19.17 6.23 -6.25
N VAL A 427 -18.66 5.73 -7.38
CA VAL A 427 -18.98 4.38 -7.89
C VAL A 427 -18.50 3.31 -6.91
N LEU A 428 -17.28 3.42 -6.40
CA LEU A 428 -16.72 2.51 -5.41
C LEU A 428 -17.59 2.46 -4.15
N PHE A 429 -17.95 3.61 -3.59
CA PHE A 429 -18.82 3.64 -2.41
C PHE A 429 -20.18 3.03 -2.70
N SER A 430 -20.77 3.32 -3.86
CA SER A 430 -22.08 2.78 -4.26
C SER A 430 -22.05 1.25 -4.40
N ILE A 431 -20.99 0.69 -4.97
CA ILE A 431 -20.78 -0.76 -5.08
C ILE A 431 -20.64 -1.40 -3.70
N LEU A 432 -19.81 -0.82 -2.82
CA LEU A 432 -19.64 -1.32 -1.45
C LEU A 432 -20.94 -1.20 -0.65
N ALA A 433 -21.70 -0.11 -0.81
CA ALA A 433 -22.98 0.11 -0.14
C ALA A 433 -24.14 -0.69 -0.76
N PHE A 434 -23.91 -1.44 -1.84
CA PHE A 434 -24.95 -2.20 -2.52
C PHE A 434 -25.76 -3.15 -1.62
N PRO A 435 -25.15 -3.93 -0.68
CA PRO A 435 -25.93 -4.77 0.24
C PRO A 435 -26.90 -3.95 1.11
N PHE A 436 -26.50 -2.74 1.51
CA PHE A 436 -27.35 -1.81 2.25
C PHE A 436 -28.48 -1.24 1.38
N ILE A 437 -28.19 -0.87 0.13
CA ILE A 437 -29.19 -0.38 -0.83
C ILE A 437 -30.25 -1.46 -1.10
N LEU A 438 -29.81 -2.71 -1.28
CA LEU A 438 -30.72 -3.85 -1.42
C LEU A 438 -31.60 -4.05 -0.18
N GLU A 439 -31.07 -3.86 1.02
CA GLU A 439 -31.84 -3.98 2.26
C GLU A 439 -32.93 -2.90 2.36
N LYS A 440 -32.61 -1.65 1.96
CA LYS A 440 -33.52 -0.50 2.11
C LYS A 440 -34.53 -0.31 0.99
N THR A 441 -34.33 -0.92 -0.17
CA THR A 441 -35.29 -0.85 -1.27
C THR A 441 -36.51 -1.73 -1.00
N SER A 442 -37.72 -1.23 -1.30
CA SER A 442 -39.00 -1.94 -1.10
C SER A 442 -39.32 -2.99 -2.19
N ILE A 443 -38.33 -3.33 -3.02
CA ILE A 443 -38.47 -4.28 -4.13
C ILE A 443 -38.64 -5.71 -3.59
N SER A 444 -39.39 -6.55 -4.31
CA SER A 444 -39.59 -7.96 -3.93
C SER A 444 -38.28 -8.77 -3.94
N THR A 445 -38.15 -9.74 -3.04
CA THR A 445 -36.95 -10.59 -2.92
C THR A 445 -36.54 -11.26 -4.23
N PRO A 446 -37.46 -11.83 -5.04
CA PRO A 446 -37.08 -12.45 -6.31
C PRO A 446 -36.44 -11.45 -7.29
N ILE A 447 -36.95 -10.22 -7.37
CA ILE A 447 -36.38 -9.19 -8.25
C ILE A 447 -34.98 -8.78 -7.75
N LYS A 448 -34.80 -8.62 -6.44
CA LYS A 448 -33.47 -8.36 -5.85
C LYS A 448 -32.47 -9.47 -6.19
N GLN A 449 -32.88 -10.73 -6.10
CA GLN A 449 -32.05 -11.89 -6.45
C GLN A 449 -31.66 -11.89 -7.92
N ILE A 450 -32.63 -11.74 -8.83
CA ILE A 450 -32.39 -11.70 -10.27
C ILE A 450 -31.43 -10.56 -10.62
N PHE A 451 -31.70 -9.35 -10.12
CA PHE A 451 -30.87 -8.17 -10.39
C PHE A 451 -29.44 -8.36 -9.87
N THR A 452 -29.28 -8.93 -8.69
CA THR A 452 -27.96 -9.16 -8.09
C THR A 452 -27.17 -10.23 -8.84
N ASN A 453 -27.83 -11.33 -9.25
CA ASN A 453 -27.21 -12.37 -10.06
C ASN A 453 -26.78 -11.82 -11.42
N LEU A 454 -27.61 -10.97 -12.05
CA LEU A 454 -27.28 -10.31 -13.31
C LEU A 454 -26.07 -9.39 -13.17
N LEU A 455 -26.02 -8.57 -12.11
CA LEU A 455 -24.87 -7.71 -11.83
C LEU A 455 -23.59 -8.51 -11.57
N ALA A 456 -23.68 -9.59 -10.79
CA ALA A 456 -22.54 -10.47 -10.51
C ALA A 456 -22.02 -11.15 -11.79
N LEU A 457 -22.93 -11.67 -12.62
CA LEU A 457 -22.59 -12.26 -13.91
C LEU A 457 -21.96 -11.23 -14.85
N LEU A 458 -22.57 -10.05 -15.00
CA LEU A 458 -22.09 -9.00 -15.88
C LEU A 458 -20.69 -8.52 -15.47
N THR A 459 -20.49 -8.22 -14.18
CA THR A 459 -19.19 -7.77 -13.68
C THR A 459 -18.11 -8.84 -13.79
N THR A 460 -18.44 -10.11 -13.52
CA THR A 460 -17.53 -11.24 -13.72
C THR A 460 -17.16 -11.40 -15.19
N SER A 461 -18.13 -11.35 -16.09
CA SER A 461 -17.92 -11.42 -17.54
C SER A 461 -17.05 -10.26 -18.04
N ILE A 462 -17.30 -9.02 -17.59
CA ILE A 462 -16.47 -7.85 -17.92
C ILE A 462 -15.02 -8.07 -17.45
N LEU A 463 -14.82 -8.56 -16.22
CA LEU A 463 -13.49 -8.82 -15.70
C LEU A 463 -12.76 -9.89 -16.52
N VAL A 464 -13.40 -11.05 -16.75
CA VAL A 464 -12.79 -12.19 -17.46
C VAL A 464 -12.50 -11.83 -18.92
N LEU A 465 -13.49 -11.28 -19.64
CA LEU A 465 -13.32 -10.89 -21.04
C LEU A 465 -12.34 -9.72 -21.20
N GLY A 466 -12.31 -8.79 -20.22
CA GLY A 466 -11.39 -7.67 -20.22
C GLY A 466 -9.94 -8.10 -20.01
N ILE A 467 -9.70 -9.02 -19.06
CA ILE A 467 -8.39 -9.64 -18.84
C ILE A 467 -7.94 -10.43 -20.08
N ALA A 468 -8.86 -11.15 -20.73
CA ALA A 468 -8.58 -11.89 -21.95
C ALA A 468 -8.38 -11.00 -23.18
N GLY A 469 -8.69 -9.70 -23.11
CA GLY A 469 -8.60 -8.78 -24.25
C GLY A 469 -9.68 -8.99 -25.32
N ILE A 470 -10.81 -9.60 -24.96
CA ILE A 470 -11.90 -10.00 -25.88
C ILE A 470 -13.06 -8.97 -25.88
N LEU A 471 -13.07 -8.01 -24.96
CA LEU A 471 -14.08 -6.95 -24.93
C LEU A 471 -14.06 -6.11 -26.23
N PRO A 472 -15.22 -5.55 -26.66
CA PRO A 472 -15.25 -4.57 -27.74
C PRO A 472 -14.29 -3.41 -27.46
N LYS A 473 -13.55 -2.93 -28.47
CA LYS A 473 -12.45 -1.98 -28.30
C LYS A 473 -12.77 -0.76 -27.40
N PRO A 474 -13.90 -0.04 -27.55
CA PRO A 474 -14.22 1.08 -26.66
C PRO A 474 -14.36 0.67 -25.18
N MET A 475 -14.92 -0.52 -24.93
CA MET A 475 -15.05 -1.07 -23.57
C MET A 475 -13.71 -1.57 -23.05
N LEU A 476 -12.90 -2.19 -23.92
CA LEU A 476 -11.58 -2.68 -23.57
C LEU A 476 -10.65 -1.53 -23.18
N ASP A 477 -10.67 -0.42 -23.93
CA ASP A 477 -9.86 0.76 -23.64
C ASP A 477 -10.21 1.36 -22.26
N ILE A 478 -11.52 1.50 -21.95
CA ILE A 478 -12.00 1.94 -20.63
C ILE A 478 -11.65 0.91 -19.54
N PHE A 479 -11.76 -0.38 -19.83
CA PHE A 479 -11.39 -1.42 -18.88
C PHE A 479 -9.89 -1.35 -18.57
N GLN A 480 -9.03 -1.24 -19.58
CA GLN A 480 -7.57 -1.20 -19.44
C GLN A 480 -7.06 0.09 -18.80
N THR A 481 -7.82 1.19 -18.80
CA THR A 481 -7.46 2.36 -17.98
C THR A 481 -7.61 2.08 -16.50
N ARG A 482 -8.45 1.11 -16.11
CA ARG A 482 -8.70 0.70 -14.72
C ARG A 482 -7.96 -0.56 -14.33
N VAL A 483 -8.17 -1.66 -15.05
CA VAL A 483 -7.60 -2.98 -14.82
C VAL A 483 -6.71 -3.35 -16.01
N ASN A 484 -5.40 -3.24 -15.80
CA ASN A 484 -4.39 -3.65 -16.76
C ASN A 484 -3.39 -4.58 -16.09
N ILE A 485 -3.53 -5.87 -16.34
CA ILE A 485 -2.63 -6.86 -15.78
C ILE A 485 -1.30 -6.93 -16.52
N ASN A 486 -1.18 -6.38 -17.74
CA ASN A 486 0.04 -6.42 -18.54
C ASN A 486 0.28 -5.06 -19.22
N ALA A 487 0.55 -4.05 -18.39
CA ALA A 487 0.75 -2.68 -18.82
C ALA A 487 1.93 -2.57 -19.79
N VAL A 488 1.61 -2.26 -21.05
CA VAL A 488 2.60 -2.06 -22.11
C VAL A 488 3.27 -0.70 -21.95
N PRO A 489 4.59 -0.60 -22.14
CA PRO A 489 5.31 0.66 -22.21
C PRO A 489 4.74 1.68 -23.20
N SER A 490 4.39 2.86 -22.68
CA SER A 490 4.04 4.01 -23.51
C SER A 490 5.22 4.96 -23.72
N ASP A 491 6.17 5.02 -22.78
CA ASP A 491 7.31 5.94 -22.84
C ASP A 491 8.50 5.40 -23.66
N ASP A 492 9.29 6.33 -24.21
CA ASP A 492 10.44 6.05 -25.07
C ASP A 492 11.49 5.15 -24.41
N LEU A 493 11.76 5.34 -23.11
CA LEU A 493 12.77 4.57 -22.38
C LEU A 493 12.35 3.09 -22.28
N ASN A 494 11.12 2.82 -21.90
CA ASN A 494 10.66 1.45 -21.74
C ASN A 494 10.44 0.74 -23.09
N ARG A 495 10.07 1.49 -24.15
CA ARG A 495 10.08 0.96 -25.53
C ARG A 495 11.48 0.58 -26.00
N LEU A 496 12.48 1.43 -25.72
CA LEU A 496 13.89 1.14 -25.97
C LEU A 496 14.34 -0.12 -25.22
N ALA A 497 14.02 -0.21 -23.93
CA ALA A 497 14.37 -1.36 -23.09
C ALA A 497 13.82 -2.67 -23.66
N LEU A 498 12.53 -2.69 -24.03
CA LEU A 498 11.88 -3.86 -24.64
C LEU A 498 12.58 -4.30 -25.94
N ARG A 499 12.86 -3.38 -26.87
CA ARG A 499 13.59 -3.74 -28.11
C ARG A 499 15.00 -4.21 -27.81
N PHE A 500 15.69 -3.56 -26.88
CA PHE A 500 17.04 -3.93 -26.48
C PHE A 500 17.09 -5.34 -25.89
N SER A 501 16.03 -5.80 -25.21
CA SER A 501 15.91 -7.18 -24.71
C SER A 501 15.94 -8.24 -25.82
N GLN A 502 15.59 -7.87 -27.06
CA GLN A 502 15.53 -8.78 -28.20
C GLN A 502 16.86 -8.83 -28.97
N THR A 503 17.71 -7.81 -28.84
CA THR A 503 18.92 -7.66 -29.67
C THR A 503 20.23 -7.81 -28.89
N SER A 504 20.21 -7.63 -27.57
CA SER A 504 21.40 -7.76 -26.71
C SER A 504 21.58 -9.16 -26.12
N SER A 505 22.80 -9.50 -25.71
CA SER A 505 23.05 -10.74 -24.95
C SER A 505 22.32 -10.71 -23.61
N GLN A 506 21.77 -11.85 -23.16
CA GLN A 506 21.11 -11.97 -21.84
C GLN A 506 22.05 -11.64 -20.68
N ASP A 507 23.35 -11.85 -20.87
CA ASP A 507 24.39 -11.59 -19.87
C ASP A 507 24.84 -10.13 -19.82
N ALA A 508 24.32 -9.28 -20.73
CA ALA A 508 24.73 -7.90 -20.85
C ALA A 508 24.48 -7.13 -19.53
N LEU A 509 25.50 -6.36 -19.14
CA LEU A 509 25.44 -5.45 -18.00
C LEU A 509 25.37 -4.01 -18.49
N VAL A 510 24.42 -3.24 -17.96
CA VAL A 510 24.16 -1.86 -18.40
C VAL A 510 24.38 -0.87 -17.27
N LEU A 511 25.21 0.14 -17.51
CA LEU A 511 25.28 1.32 -16.64
C LEU A 511 24.11 2.24 -17.00
N ILE A 512 23.26 2.54 -16.03
CA ILE A 512 22.04 3.34 -16.21
C ILE A 512 22.04 4.57 -15.30
N PRO A 513 21.24 5.62 -15.60
CA PRO A 513 21.01 6.70 -14.65
C PRO A 513 20.33 6.13 -13.38
N PRO A 514 20.82 6.43 -12.17
CA PRO A 514 20.31 5.76 -10.97
C PRO A 514 18.83 5.98 -10.63
N SER A 515 18.19 7.03 -11.17
CA SER A 515 16.74 7.23 -11.00
C SER A 515 15.88 6.29 -11.86
N VAL A 516 16.47 5.66 -12.88
CA VAL A 516 15.73 4.83 -13.84
C VAL A 516 15.43 3.49 -13.18
N THR A 517 14.14 3.20 -13.00
CA THR A 517 13.71 2.03 -12.22
C THR A 517 13.12 0.91 -13.07
N SER A 518 12.55 1.22 -14.23
CA SER A 518 11.83 0.26 -15.07
C SER A 518 12.70 -0.44 -16.11
N PHE A 519 13.85 0.15 -16.48
CA PHE A 519 14.71 -0.37 -17.55
C PHE A 519 15.15 -1.82 -17.30
N GLN A 520 15.61 -2.15 -16.09
CA GLN A 520 16.06 -3.50 -15.74
C GLN A 520 14.98 -4.56 -16.03
N TYR A 521 13.75 -4.28 -15.61
CA TYR A 521 12.61 -5.18 -15.82
C TYR A 521 12.26 -5.38 -17.30
N PHE A 522 12.15 -4.28 -18.07
CA PHE A 522 11.75 -4.37 -19.48
C PHE A 522 12.86 -4.85 -20.40
N SER A 523 14.11 -4.47 -20.13
CA SER A 523 15.26 -4.96 -20.89
C SER A 523 15.62 -6.40 -20.54
N GLN A 524 15.21 -6.86 -19.37
CA GLN A 524 15.67 -8.12 -18.80
C GLN A 524 17.20 -8.25 -18.83
N ARG A 525 17.90 -7.15 -18.52
CA ARG A 525 19.36 -7.09 -18.45
C ARG A 525 19.82 -6.65 -17.08
N ALA A 526 20.99 -7.13 -16.70
CA ALA A 526 21.64 -6.72 -15.47
C ALA A 526 21.97 -5.22 -15.52
N ILE A 527 21.90 -4.56 -14.38
CA ILE A 527 22.29 -3.15 -14.25
C ILE A 527 23.40 -2.97 -13.22
N VAL A 528 24.23 -1.93 -13.41
CA VAL A 528 25.31 -1.63 -12.47
C VAL A 528 24.73 -1.27 -11.10
N VAL A 529 23.79 -0.32 -11.06
CA VAL A 529 23.06 0.12 -9.85
C VAL A 529 21.88 1.02 -10.22
N ASN A 530 20.85 1.04 -9.38
CA ASN A 530 19.87 2.13 -9.35
C ASN A 530 19.47 2.45 -7.90
N PHE A 531 18.75 3.55 -7.71
CA PHE A 531 18.40 4.06 -6.39
C PHE A 531 17.35 3.19 -5.66
N LYS A 532 16.41 2.55 -6.37
CA LYS A 532 15.34 1.76 -5.74
C LYS A 532 15.74 0.33 -5.40
N ASN A 533 16.70 -0.22 -6.13
CA ASN A 533 17.32 -1.54 -5.97
C ASN A 533 18.28 -1.52 -4.78
N PHE A 534 17.70 -1.30 -3.60
CA PHE A 534 18.43 -1.18 -2.35
C PHE A 534 18.46 -2.54 -1.65
N PRO A 535 19.66 -3.14 -1.48
CA PRO A 535 19.81 -4.43 -0.80
C PRO A 535 19.50 -4.32 0.70
N LEU A 536 19.24 -5.47 1.32
CA LEU A 536 18.82 -5.55 2.73
C LEU A 536 19.92 -5.99 3.69
N THR A 537 21.10 -6.35 3.18
CA THR A 537 22.28 -6.74 3.97
C THR A 537 23.22 -5.56 4.18
N GLU A 538 23.97 -5.55 5.28
CA GLU A 538 24.92 -4.45 5.55
C GLU A 538 26.01 -4.35 4.46
N LYS A 539 26.57 -5.50 4.04
CA LYS A 539 27.53 -5.57 2.93
C LYS A 539 26.93 -5.06 1.62
N GLY A 540 25.71 -5.51 1.30
CA GLY A 540 25.00 -5.05 0.12
C GLY A 540 24.75 -3.55 0.17
N ILE A 541 24.34 -2.99 1.32
CA ILE A 541 24.09 -1.54 1.47
C ILE A 541 25.36 -0.75 1.22
N LYS A 542 26.51 -1.23 1.70
CA LYS A 542 27.79 -0.58 1.43
C LYS A 542 28.18 -0.66 -0.04
N GLU A 543 28.00 -1.82 -0.68
CA GLU A 543 28.26 -1.97 -2.12
C GLU A 543 27.31 -1.10 -2.96
N TRP A 544 26.04 -1.01 -2.59
CA TRP A 544 25.08 -0.10 -3.20
C TRP A 544 25.55 1.35 -3.09
N GLN A 545 26.00 1.79 -1.90
CA GLN A 545 26.57 3.12 -1.72
C GLN A 545 27.77 3.34 -2.66
N ASN A 546 28.75 2.44 -2.64
CA ASN A 546 29.97 2.56 -3.45
C ASN A 546 29.65 2.67 -4.95
N ARG A 547 28.68 1.90 -5.45
CA ARG A 547 28.23 1.95 -6.84
C ARG A 547 27.49 3.23 -7.15
N MET A 548 26.59 3.67 -6.28
CA MET A 548 25.86 4.92 -6.44
C MET A 548 26.83 6.11 -6.51
N GLU A 549 27.79 6.20 -5.58
CA GLU A 549 28.78 7.27 -5.54
C GLU A 549 29.71 7.23 -6.77
N ALA A 550 30.12 6.05 -7.23
CA ALA A 550 30.91 5.91 -8.45
C ALA A 550 30.16 6.39 -9.70
N VAL A 551 28.87 6.04 -9.82
CA VAL A 551 28.04 6.45 -10.95
C VAL A 551 27.73 7.96 -10.90
N LEU A 552 27.39 8.49 -9.72
CA LEU A 552 27.10 9.91 -9.53
C LEU A 552 28.34 10.81 -9.49
N GLY A 553 29.53 10.23 -9.27
CA GLY A 553 30.80 10.96 -9.18
C GLY A 553 30.99 11.78 -7.90
N VAL A 554 30.09 11.65 -6.93
CA VAL A 554 30.09 12.40 -5.67
C VAL A 554 29.59 11.52 -4.52
N PRO A 555 29.97 11.81 -3.25
CA PRO A 555 29.42 11.14 -2.09
C PRO A 555 27.90 11.31 -1.99
N LEU A 556 27.19 10.30 -1.48
CA LEU A 556 25.75 10.41 -1.27
C LEU A 556 25.43 11.46 -0.21
N ASN A 557 24.36 12.23 -0.44
CA ASN A 557 23.83 13.18 0.54
C ASN A 557 22.29 13.11 0.63
N PRO A 558 21.68 13.56 1.74
CA PRO A 558 20.23 13.51 1.94
C PRO A 558 19.42 14.33 0.93
N GLN A 559 20.03 15.31 0.25
CA GLN A 559 19.37 16.12 -0.77
C GLN A 559 19.18 15.35 -2.09
N MET A 560 19.86 14.22 -2.29
CA MET A 560 19.75 13.35 -3.47
C MET A 560 18.49 12.47 -3.45
N ILE A 561 17.34 13.07 -3.15
CA ILE A 561 16.07 12.36 -3.18
C ILE A 561 15.81 11.90 -4.62
N TRP A 562 15.43 10.62 -4.80
CA TRP A 562 15.12 10.00 -6.10
C TRP A 562 16.32 9.75 -7.04
N GLY A 563 17.54 9.61 -6.49
CA GLY A 563 18.67 9.03 -7.23
C GLY A 563 19.49 10.01 -8.05
N GLY A 564 19.39 11.33 -7.80
CA GLY A 564 20.37 12.32 -8.26
C GLY A 564 20.49 12.45 -9.80
N ASN A 565 19.37 12.52 -10.51
CA ASN A 565 19.37 12.62 -11.97
C ASN A 565 20.16 13.82 -12.52
N ASP A 566 20.04 14.95 -11.85
CA ASP A 566 20.77 16.17 -12.14
C ASP A 566 22.28 15.93 -12.07
N LEU A 567 22.75 15.22 -11.04
CA LEU A 567 24.16 14.85 -10.89
C LEU A 567 24.62 13.90 -11.98
N PHE A 568 23.86 12.83 -12.25
CA PHE A 568 24.16 11.90 -13.34
C PHE A 568 24.26 12.62 -14.69
N SER A 569 23.32 13.52 -14.99
CA SER A 569 23.26 14.26 -16.25
C SER A 569 24.42 15.23 -16.49
N ARG A 570 25.13 15.60 -15.42
CA ARG A 570 26.29 16.52 -15.46
C ARG A 570 27.62 15.77 -15.48
N ARG A 571 27.62 14.43 -15.48
CA ARG A 571 28.85 13.64 -15.48
C ARG A 571 29.58 13.81 -16.81
N ASN A 572 30.90 13.84 -16.75
CA ASN A 572 31.71 13.82 -17.96
C ASN A 572 31.52 12.45 -18.66
N SER A 573 31.31 12.47 -19.98
CA SER A 573 31.24 11.29 -20.84
C SER A 573 32.43 10.34 -20.65
N ALA A 574 33.65 10.86 -20.54
CA ALA A 574 34.85 10.05 -20.36
C ALA A 574 34.83 9.31 -19.01
N ASP A 575 34.43 10.00 -17.94
CA ASP A 575 34.30 9.41 -16.61
C ASP A 575 33.24 8.30 -16.58
N LEU A 576 32.09 8.50 -17.24
CA LEU A 576 31.04 7.48 -17.32
C LEU A 576 31.53 6.21 -18.03
N VAL A 577 32.35 6.35 -19.08
CA VAL A 577 33.00 5.22 -19.76
C VAL A 577 33.98 4.51 -18.82
N GLN A 578 34.75 5.25 -18.02
CA GLN A 578 35.63 4.65 -17.01
C GLN A 578 34.85 3.89 -15.94
N VAL A 579 33.72 4.44 -15.45
CA VAL A 579 32.85 3.77 -14.48
C VAL A 579 32.21 2.52 -15.09
N ALA A 580 31.75 2.59 -16.34
CA ALA A 580 31.23 1.43 -17.05
C ALA A 580 32.29 0.32 -17.14
N ARG A 581 33.53 0.65 -17.53
CA ARG A 581 34.65 -0.30 -17.58
C ARG A 581 34.99 -0.87 -16.21
N LYS A 582 35.01 -0.04 -15.16
CA LYS A 582 35.27 -0.48 -13.77
C LYS A 582 34.32 -1.60 -13.34
N TYR A 583 33.04 -1.48 -13.68
CA TYR A 583 32.03 -2.48 -13.37
C TYR A 583 31.80 -3.50 -14.49
N GLN A 584 32.65 -3.50 -15.53
CA GLN A 584 32.54 -4.40 -16.69
C GLN A 584 31.19 -4.32 -17.41
N ALA A 585 30.55 -3.15 -17.42
CA ALA A 585 29.33 -2.91 -18.17
C ALA A 585 29.60 -2.90 -19.67
N ASP A 586 28.79 -3.65 -20.42
CA ASP A 586 28.87 -3.73 -21.88
C ASP A 586 28.22 -2.51 -22.53
N TYR A 587 27.27 -1.86 -21.83
CA TYR A 587 26.51 -0.72 -22.35
C TYR A 587 26.37 0.42 -21.35
N ILE A 588 26.19 1.63 -21.89
CA ILE A 588 25.75 2.82 -21.14
C ILE A 588 24.41 3.28 -21.70
N LEU A 589 23.40 3.35 -20.84
CA LEU A 589 22.14 4.02 -21.11
C LEU A 589 22.23 5.49 -20.67
N THR A 590 21.90 6.39 -21.57
CA THR A 590 21.85 7.83 -21.29
C THR A 590 20.85 8.53 -22.20
N ARG A 591 20.83 9.86 -22.16
CA ARG A 591 20.18 10.70 -23.15
C ARG A 591 21.17 11.46 -24.01
N THR A 592 20.75 11.74 -25.25
CA THR A 592 21.54 12.50 -26.23
C THR A 592 21.80 13.93 -25.78
N ASP A 593 20.92 14.51 -24.96
CA ASP A 593 21.07 15.87 -24.42
C ASP A 593 21.85 15.92 -23.08
N TRP A 594 22.27 14.78 -22.53
CA TRP A 594 23.09 14.72 -21.32
C TRP A 594 24.57 14.50 -21.63
N HIS A 595 24.85 13.50 -22.48
CA HIS A 595 26.23 13.05 -22.72
C HIS A 595 26.49 12.89 -24.23
N PRO A 596 26.44 13.98 -25.02
CA PRO A 596 26.57 13.91 -26.48
C PRO A 596 27.94 13.42 -26.96
N ASN A 597 28.96 13.50 -26.11
CA ASN A 597 30.37 13.27 -26.45
C ASN A 597 30.87 11.85 -26.10
N ILE A 598 29.99 10.89 -25.81
CA ILE A 598 30.40 9.50 -25.61
C ILE A 598 30.87 8.93 -26.96
N GLN A 599 32.18 8.73 -27.10
CA GLN A 599 32.81 8.14 -28.29
C GLN A 599 32.69 6.61 -28.27
N ALA A 600 31.49 6.10 -28.57
CA ALA A 600 31.21 4.67 -28.62
C ALA A 600 30.16 4.35 -29.69
N LYS A 601 30.08 3.08 -30.11
CA LYS A 601 29.08 2.64 -31.09
C LYS A 601 27.68 2.73 -30.48
N ILE A 602 26.75 3.37 -31.17
CA ILE A 602 25.33 3.39 -30.77
C ILE A 602 24.75 1.99 -31.00
N ALA A 603 24.19 1.38 -29.94
CA ALA A 603 23.54 0.08 -29.99
C ALA A 603 22.06 0.19 -30.37
N ASP A 604 21.34 1.14 -29.76
CA ASP A 604 19.93 1.43 -30.04
C ASP A 604 19.59 2.86 -29.55
N LYS A 605 18.50 3.44 -30.04
CA LYS A 605 18.01 4.79 -29.70
C LYS A 605 16.49 4.87 -29.82
N GLN A 606 15.84 5.60 -28.91
CA GLN A 606 14.42 5.93 -28.96
C GLN A 606 14.18 7.32 -28.38
N GLY A 607 13.65 8.23 -29.18
CA GLY A 607 13.50 9.64 -28.79
C GLY A 607 14.85 10.21 -28.33
N LYS A 608 14.89 10.70 -27.08
CA LYS A 608 16.11 11.22 -26.45
C LYS A 608 16.99 10.15 -25.81
N TRP A 609 16.48 8.94 -25.58
CA TRP A 609 17.21 7.86 -24.92
C TRP A 609 18.11 7.13 -25.90
N ILE A 610 19.32 6.81 -25.48
CA ILE A 610 20.37 6.21 -26.30
C ILE A 610 21.19 5.21 -25.50
N LEU A 611 21.51 4.08 -26.14
CA LEU A 611 22.39 3.04 -25.62
C LEU A 611 23.70 3.04 -26.40
N TYR A 612 24.82 3.19 -25.71
CA TYR A 612 26.16 3.07 -26.27
C TYR A 612 26.76 1.72 -25.89
N LYS A 613 27.36 1.01 -26.87
CA LYS A 613 28.12 -0.22 -26.66
C LYS A 613 29.58 0.12 -26.33
N ILE A 614 30.05 -0.28 -25.16
CA ILE A 614 31.38 0.03 -24.62
C ILE A 614 32.37 -1.12 -24.80
N ARG A 615 31.89 -2.36 -24.73
CA ARG A 615 32.71 -3.58 -24.85
C ARG A 615 32.20 -4.48 -25.96
#